data_AF-A0A8J6KKS4-F1
#
_entry.id   AF-A0A8J6KKS4-F1
#
_cell.length_a   1.000
_cell.length_b   1.000
_cell.length_c   1.000
_cell.angle_alpha   90.00
_cell.angle_beta   90.00
_cell.angle_gamma   90.00
#
_symmetry.space_group_name_H-M   'P 1'
#
loop_
_entity.id
_entity.type
_entity.pdbx_description
1 polymer ?
#
loop_
_entity_poly.entity_id
_entity_poly.type
_entity_poly.pdbx_seq_one_letter_code
_entity_poly.pdbx_strand_id
1 'polypeptide(L)' 'MSLMIPEKFQHFLRGPNTNINGRQKIVFAITAVKVVRWRYAHVVSRKADIDLAKWAGELTEDEVEL' A
#
# COMPACT_ATOMS: atom_id res chain seq x y z
N MET A 1 -18.05 3.40 5.18
CA MET A 1 -16.93 3.72 6.09
C MET A 1 -17.15 2.92 7.37
N SER A 2 -16.36 1.87 7.57
CA SER A 2 -16.40 1.07 8.81
C SER A 2 -15.63 1.80 9.91
N LEU A 3 -16.17 1.81 11.12
CA LEU A 3 -15.58 2.36 12.35
C LEU A 3 -14.70 1.33 13.10
N MET A 4 -14.38 0.20 12.47
CA MET A 4 -13.46 -0.79 13.03
C MET A 4 -12.07 -0.56 12.47
N ILE A 5 -11.16 -0.04 13.31
CA ILE A 5 -9.72 -0.11 13.05
C ILE A 5 -9.36 -1.61 13.11
N PRO A 6 -8.84 -2.22 12.04
CA PRO A 6 -8.44 -3.61 12.09
C PRO A 6 -7.34 -3.78 13.16
N GLU A 7 -7.43 -4.84 13.98
CA GLU A 7 -6.48 -5.10 15.08
C GLU A 7 -5.02 -5.22 14.61
N LYS A 8 -4.81 -5.47 13.32
CA LYS A 8 -3.49 -5.56 12.67
C LYS A 8 -3.29 -4.45 11.64
N PHE A 9 -3.40 -3.20 12.07
CA PHE A 9 -3.04 -2.06 11.21
C PHE A 9 -1.55 -1.77 11.31
N GLN A 10 -0.82 -1.90 10.19
CA GLN A 10 0.59 -1.50 10.13
C GLN A 10 0.69 -0.01 9.78
N HIS A 11 1.16 0.82 10.73
CA HIS A 11 1.36 2.25 10.48
C HIS A 11 2.54 2.55 9.55
N PHE A 12 3.57 1.70 9.58
CA PHE A 12 4.74 1.79 8.73
C PHE A 12 5.00 0.43 8.13
N LEU A 13 4.96 0.34 6.80
CA LEU A 13 5.40 -0.85 6.08
C LEU A 13 6.79 -0.61 5.52
N ARG A 14 7.62 -1.65 5.51
CA ARG A 14 8.95 -1.56 4.90
C ARG A 14 8.85 -2.05 3.45
N GLY A 15 8.92 -1.12 2.51
CA GLY A 15 9.08 -1.44 1.10
C GLY A 15 10.55 -1.58 0.70
N PRO A 16 10.84 -1.78 -0.60
CA PRO A 16 12.20 -1.84 -1.11
C PRO A 16 12.92 -0.50 -0.90
N ASN A 17 13.81 -0.47 0.09
CA ASN A 17 14.65 0.67 0.47
C ASN A 17 13.93 1.95 0.96
N THR A 18 12.61 1.90 1.22
CA THR A 18 11.84 3.05 1.73
C THR A 18 10.78 2.62 2.75
N ASN A 19 10.50 3.48 3.73
CA ASN A 19 9.37 3.30 4.64
C ASN A 19 8.09 3.84 3.99
N ILE A 20 7.07 3.00 3.88
CA ILE A 20 5.75 3.32 3.30
C ILE A 20 4.79 3.65 4.45
N ASN A 21 3.99 4.70 4.28
CA ASN A 21 3.01 5.12 5.29
C ASN A 21 1.69 4.37 5.13
N GLY A 22 1.26 3.63 6.16
CA GLY A 22 0.03 2.85 6.16
C GLY A 22 -1.25 3.71 6.17
N ARG A 23 -1.16 4.98 6.57
CA ARG A 23 -2.29 5.93 6.58
C ARG A 23 -2.60 6.53 5.20
N GLN A 24 -1.90 6.13 4.15
CA GLN A 24 -2.20 6.55 2.79
C GLN A 24 -2.88 5.41 2.04
N LYS A 25 -3.70 5.76 1.04
CA LYS A 25 -4.17 4.75 0.08
C LYS A 25 -2.98 4.15 -0.65
N ILE A 26 -3.11 2.88 -0.99
CA ILE A 26 -2.03 2.05 -1.57
C ILE A 26 -1.37 2.74 -2.77
N VAL A 27 -2.16 3.29 -3.68
CA VAL A 27 -1.65 3.94 -4.90
C VAL A 27 -0.72 5.11 -4.60
N PHE A 28 -0.99 5.90 -3.55
CA PHE A 28 -0.11 6.99 -3.12
C PHE A 28 1.05 6.47 -2.29
N ALA A 29 0.80 5.49 -1.44
CA ALA A 29 1.80 4.90 -0.57
C ALA A 29 2.97 4.30 -1.37
N ILE A 30 2.70 3.64 -2.50
CA ILE A 30 3.71 3.08 -3.41
C ILE A 30 4.55 4.18 -4.08
N THR A 31 4.01 5.38 -4.30
CA THR A 31 4.78 6.50 -4.90
C THR A 31 5.88 7.06 -4.00
N ALA A 32 5.93 6.65 -2.72
CA ALA A 32 7.06 6.94 -1.85
C ALA A 32 8.37 6.30 -2.34
N VAL A 33 8.28 5.25 -3.17
CA VAL A 33 9.42 4.64 -3.85
C VAL A 33 9.89 5.56 -4.98
N LYS A 34 11.16 5.98 -4.95
CA LYS A 34 11.75 7.03 -5.82
C LYS A 34 11.43 6.91 -7.31
N VAL A 35 11.36 5.68 -7.84
CA VAL A 35 11.20 5.41 -9.28
C VAL A 35 9.72 5.21 -9.66
N VAL A 36 8.86 4.94 -8.68
CA VAL A 36 7.45 4.64 -8.94
C VAL A 36 6.64 5.93 -8.98
N ARG A 37 5.98 6.16 -10.11
CA ARG A 37 5.00 7.24 -10.30
C ARG A 37 3.58 6.69 -10.25
N TRP A 38 2.62 7.59 -10.07
CA TRP A 38 1.18 7.29 -9.99
C TRP A 38 0.68 6.28 -11.03
N ARG A 39 1.05 6.46 -12.31
CA ARG A 39 0.62 5.57 -13.40
C ARG A 39 1.15 4.14 -13.22
N TYR A 40 2.39 4.00 -12.78
CA TYR A 40 3.01 2.70 -12.54
C TYR A 40 2.38 2.02 -11.32
N ALA A 41 2.18 2.77 -10.23
CA ALA A 41 1.49 2.26 -9.05
C ALA A 41 0.08 1.73 -9.39
N HIS A 42 -0.69 2.47 -10.20
CA HIS A 42 -2.03 2.06 -10.58
C HIS A 42 -2.06 0.81 -11.48
N VAL A 43 -1.08 0.64 -12.37
CA VAL A 43 -0.96 -0.56 -13.22
C VAL A 43 -0.55 -1.77 -12.38
N VAL A 44 0.41 -1.62 -11.47
CA VAL A 44 0.87 -2.71 -10.59
C VAL A 44 -0.22 -3.13 -9.63
N SER A 45 -0.93 -2.20 -8.98
CA SER A 45 -2.05 -2.53 -8.08
C SER A 45 -3.18 -3.26 -8.81
N ARG A 46 -3.45 -2.92 -10.08
CA ARG A 46 -4.41 -3.67 -10.91
C ARG A 46 -3.90 -5.05 -11.32
N LYS A 47 -2.60 -5.19 -11.56
CA LYS A 47 -1.99 -6.49 -11.92
C LYS A 47 -1.92 -7.44 -10.73
N ALA A 48 -1.76 -6.90 -9.52
CA ALA A 48 -1.74 -7.65 -8.28
C ALA A 48 -3.15 -7.93 -7.71
N ASP A 49 -4.23 -7.56 -8.44
CA ASP A 49 -5.62 -7.69 -8.00
C ASP A 49 -5.91 -7.04 -6.62
N ILE A 50 -5.16 -5.98 -6.29
CA ILE A 50 -5.31 -5.22 -5.04
C ILE A 50 -6.37 -4.12 -5.24
N ASP A 51 -7.33 -4.05 -4.32
CA ASP A 51 -8.33 -2.99 -4.33
C ASP A 51 -7.71 -1.61 -4.05
N LEU A 52 -7.92 -0.68 -4.97
CA LEU A 52 -7.39 0.70 -4.96
C LEU A 52 -8.01 1.55 -3.84
N ALA A 53 -9.15 1.13 -3.28
CA ALA A 53 -9.82 1.83 -2.18
C ALA A 53 -9.22 1.50 -0.80
N LYS A 54 -8.45 0.42 -0.68
CA LYS A 54 -7.82 -0.02 0.57
C LYS A 54 -6.68 0.90 1.02
N TRP A 55 -6.40 0.87 2.31
CA TRP A 55 -5.30 1.59 2.94
C TRP A 55 -4.04 0.73 2.92
N ALA A 56 -2.87 1.35 2.79
CA ALA A 56 -1.62 0.60 2.76
C ALA A 56 -1.36 -0.17 4.07
N GLY A 57 -1.87 0.33 5.20
CA GLY A 57 -1.77 -0.35 6.51
C GLY A 57 -2.66 -1.57 6.69
N GLU A 58 -3.53 -1.86 5.73
CA GLU A 58 -4.38 -3.07 5.70
C GLU A 58 -3.77 -4.20 4.87
N LEU A 59 -2.66 -3.94 4.16
CA LEU A 59 -1.93 -4.94 3.39
C LEU A 59 -1.15 -5.86 4.32
N THR A 60 -1.19 -7.17 4.03
CA THR A 60 -0.33 -8.16 4.69
C THR A 60 1.06 -8.17 4.06
N GLU A 61 2.08 -8.60 4.81
CA GLU A 61 3.47 -8.68 4.30
C GLU A 61 3.59 -9.53 3.02
N ASP A 62 2.76 -10.57 2.88
CA ASP A 62 2.70 -11.41 1.68
C ASP A 62 2.28 -10.65 0.41
N GLU A 63 1.43 -9.62 0.54
CA GLU A 63 0.98 -8.78 -0.59
C GLU A 63 1.99 -7.67 -0.92
N VAL A 64 2.94 -7.39 -0.01
CA VAL A 64 4.00 -6.38 -0.17
C VAL A 64 5.24 -6.94 -0.87
N GLU A 65 5.48 -8.26 -0.75
CA GLU A 65 6.64 -8.94 -1.36
C GLU A 65 6.39 -9.54 -2.76
N LEU A 66 5.13 -9.61 -3.21
CA LEU A 66 4.71 -10.04 -4.57
C LEU A 66 5.08 -9.04 -5.67
#